data_AF-A0A9E0ATL8-F1
#
_entry.id   AF-A0A9E0ATL8-F1
#
_cell.length_a   1.000
_cell.length_b   1.000
_cell.length_c   1.000
_cell.angle_alpha   90.00
_cell.angle_beta   90.00
_cell.angle_gamma   90.00
#
_symmetry.space_group_name_H-M   'P 1'
#
loop_
_entity.id
_entity.type
_entity.pdbx_description
1 polymer ?
#
loop_
_entity_poly.entity_id
_entity_poly.type
_entity_poly.pdbx_seq_one_letter_code
_entity_poly.pdbx_strand_id
1 'polypeptide(L)'
;MEEYKEKAKEIMVIGHKNPDTDSICSAICYADLKNKITGTDNYVPKRAGHLNEETHFVLNRFGVEAPEYIKDVRPQVMNIEIRHTE
;
A
#
# COMPACT_ATOMS: atom_id res chain seq x y z
N MET A 1 9.85 -12.69 -28.96
CA MET A 1 9.68 -13.34 -27.64
C MET A 1 10.03 -12.27 -26.64
N GLU A 2 9.05 -11.45 -26.28
CA GLU A 2 9.20 -10.49 -25.19
C GLU A 2 9.38 -11.30 -23.91
N GLU A 3 10.48 -11.10 -23.19
CA GLU A 3 10.69 -11.70 -21.87
C GLU A 3 9.49 -11.31 -20.99
N TYR A 4 8.66 -12.30 -20.64
CA TYR A 4 7.75 -12.19 -19.50
C TYR A 4 8.63 -12.13 -18.24
N LYS A 5 9.24 -10.98 -17.97
CA LYS A 5 9.72 -10.67 -16.63
C LYS A 5 8.51 -10.82 -15.73
N GLU A 6 8.52 -11.81 -14.83
CA GLU A 6 7.59 -11.85 -13.71
C GLU A 6 7.61 -10.46 -13.08
N LYS A 7 6.54 -9.69 -13.27
CA LYS A 7 6.39 -8.40 -12.61
C LYS A 7 6.49 -8.71 -11.13
N ALA A 8 7.51 -8.16 -10.47
CA ALA A 8 7.64 -8.29 -9.04
C ALA A 8 6.31 -7.89 -8.39
N LYS A 9 5.78 -8.78 -7.55
CA LYS A 9 4.42 -8.67 -7.02
C LYS A 9 4.32 -7.40 -6.18
N GLU A 10 3.54 -6.43 -6.63
CA GLU A 10 3.22 -5.23 -5.86
C GLU A 10 2.54 -5.64 -4.54
N ILE A 11 3.10 -5.22 -3.42
CA ILE A 11 2.57 -5.42 -2.07
C ILE A 11 2.03 -4.08 -1.60
N MET A 12 0.71 -3.98 -1.55
CA MET A 12 0.03 -2.77 -1.12
C MET A 12 0.10 -2.65 0.41
N VAL A 13 0.59 -1.51 0.90
CA VAL A 13 0.61 -1.17 2.32
C VAL A 13 -0.52 -0.20 2.61
N ILE A 14 -1.47 -0.60 3.45
CA ILE A 14 -2.72 0.17 3.69
C ILE A 14 -2.99 0.33 5.19
N GLY A 15 -3.54 1.48 5.56
CA GLY A 15 -4.17 1.71 6.85
C GLY A 15 -5.67 1.35 6.85
N HIS A 16 -6.43 1.88 7.80
CA HIS A 16 -7.86 1.60 7.92
C HIS A 16 -8.73 2.37 6.91
N LYS A 17 -9.98 1.92 6.72
CA LYS A 17 -10.94 2.42 5.72
C LYS A 17 -11.26 3.92 5.82
N ASN A 18 -11.25 4.48 7.03
CA ASN A 18 -11.50 5.90 7.29
C ASN A 18 -10.19 6.56 7.70
N PRO A 19 -9.20 6.67 6.80
CA PRO A 19 -7.81 6.95 7.17
C PRO A 19 -7.68 8.25 7.94
N ASP A 20 -6.94 8.19 9.03
CA ASP A 20 -6.46 9.33 9.78
C ASP A 20 -4.99 9.60 9.43
N THR A 21 -4.45 10.69 9.97
CA THR A 21 -3.07 11.11 9.71
C THR A 21 -2.07 10.02 10.06
N ASP A 22 -2.29 9.30 11.17
CA ASP A 22 -1.43 8.18 11.57
C ASP A 22 -1.47 7.03 10.56
N SER A 23 -2.67 6.58 10.15
CA SER A 23 -2.82 5.51 9.17
C SER A 23 -2.11 5.80 7.85
N ILE A 24 -2.14 7.04 7.37
CA ILE A 24 -1.52 7.45 6.11
C ILE A 24 0.00 7.54 6.26
N CYS A 25 0.47 8.25 7.30
CA CYS A 25 1.89 8.37 7.58
C CYS A 25 2.53 6.99 7.84
N SER A 26 1.86 6.13 8.61
CA SER A 26 2.30 4.77 8.89
C SER A 26 2.39 3.93 7.62
N ALA A 27 1.41 4.02 6.71
CA ALA A 27 1.48 3.30 5.43
C ALA A 27 2.68 3.74 4.57
N ILE A 28 2.93 5.06 4.48
CA ILE A 28 4.06 5.64 3.74
C ILE A 28 5.39 5.20 4.36
N CYS A 29 5.55 5.41 5.67
CA CYS A 29 6.77 5.07 6.40
C CYS A 29 7.08 3.58 6.34
N TYR A 30 6.06 2.73 6.47
CA TYR A 30 6.27 1.29 6.47
C TYR A 30 6.62 0.75 5.08
N ALA A 31 6.00 1.28 4.01
CA ALA A 31 6.36 0.94 2.65
C ALA A 31 7.82 1.32 2.34
N ASP A 32 8.21 2.56 2.67
CA ASP A 32 9.58 3.04 2.50
C ASP A 32 10.61 2.21 3.30
N LEU A 33 10.32 1.92 4.57
CA LEU A 33 11.15 1.06 5.39
C LEU A 33 11.30 -0.34 4.79
N LYS A 34 10.20 -0.94 4.33
CA LYS A 34 10.21 -2.28 3.73
C LYS A 34 11.02 -2.32 2.44
N ASN A 35 10.87 -1.32 1.59
CA ASN A 35 11.67 -1.19 0.36
C ASN A 35 13.17 -1.08 0.70
N LYS A 36 13.54 -0.24 1.66
CA LYS A 36 14.94 -0.07 2.11
C LYS A 36 15.57 -1.35 2.67
N ILE A 37 14.86 -2.10 3.52
CA ILE A 37 15.42 -3.31 4.14
C ILE A 37 15.44 -4.51 3.19
N THR A 38 14.56 -4.54 2.18
CA THR A 38 14.50 -5.64 1.20
C THR A 38 15.31 -5.38 -0.06
N GLY A 39 15.70 -4.12 -0.32
CA GLY A 39 16.34 -3.71 -1.56
C GLY A 39 15.40 -3.85 -2.77
N THR A 40 14.10 -3.64 -2.56
CA THR A 40 13.06 -3.71 -3.60
C THR A 40 12.22 -2.45 -3.61
N ASP A 41 11.43 -2.24 -4.67
CA ASP A 41 10.41 -1.19 -4.75
C ASP A 41 8.99 -1.78 -4.80
N ASN A 42 8.82 -2.97 -4.22
CA ASN A 42 7.57 -3.73 -4.32
C ASN A 42 6.50 -3.24 -3.33
N TYR A 43 6.89 -2.56 -2.26
CA TYR A 43 5.96 -2.10 -1.24
C TYR A 43 5.45 -0.70 -1.60
N VAL A 44 4.15 -0.60 -1.87
CA VAL A 44 3.54 0.65 -2.35
C VAL A 44 2.49 1.11 -1.34
N PRO A 45 2.61 2.32 -0.78
CA PRO A 45 1.60 2.86 0.14
C PRO A 45 0.34 3.21 -0.64
N LYS A 46 -0.82 2.81 -0.11
CA LYS A 46 -2.15 3.09 -0.67
C LYS A 46 -3.10 3.53 0.45
N ARG A 47 -4.18 4.22 0.10
CA ARG A 47 -5.22 4.65 1.05
C ARG A 47 -6.57 4.01 0.77
N ALA A 48 -7.23 3.53 1.82
CA ALA A 48 -8.54 2.87 1.73
C ALA A 48 -9.74 3.83 1.87
N GLY A 49 -9.49 5.15 1.95
CA GLY A 49 -10.53 6.17 2.09
C GLY A 49 -10.07 7.56 1.67
N HIS A 50 -10.95 8.54 1.85
CA HIS A 50 -10.67 9.94 1.59
C HIS A 50 -9.76 10.53 2.68
N LEU A 51 -8.86 11.42 2.29
CA LEU A 51 -7.99 12.11 3.24
C LEU A 51 -8.77 13.23 3.95
N ASN A 52 -8.50 13.43 5.23
CA ASN A 52 -8.99 14.59 5.96
C ASN A 52 -8.07 15.81 5.73
N GLU A 53 -8.53 17.01 6.10
CA GLU A 53 -7.78 18.25 5.90
C GLU A 53 -6.44 18.26 6.66
N GLU A 54 -6.41 17.68 7.87
CA GLU A 54 -5.18 17.56 8.67
C GLU A 54 -4.10 16.76 7.92
N THR A 55 -4.47 15.61 7.36
CA THR A 55 -3.56 14.76 6.59
C THR A 55 -3.08 15.48 5.34
N HIS A 56 -3.99 16.16 4.63
CA HIS A 56 -3.63 16.99 3.47
C HIS A 56 -2.63 18.08 3.83
N PHE A 57 -2.85 18.76 4.96
CA PHE A 57 -1.95 19.80 5.45
C PHE A 57 -0.55 19.23 5.74
N VAL A 58 -0.48 18.09 6.44
CA VAL A 58 0.79 17.43 6.75
C VAL A 58 1.54 17.02 5.48
N LEU A 59 0.86 16.32 4.56
CA LEU A 59 1.48 15.87 3.30
C LEU A 59 2.00 17.05 2.47
N ASN A 60 1.21 18.11 2.32
CA ASN A 60 1.61 19.32 1.61
C ASN A 60 2.78 20.03 2.30
N ARG A 61 2.76 20.10 3.63
CA ARG A 61 3.82 20.75 4.42
C ARG A 61 5.18 20.07 4.22
N PHE A 62 5.21 18.76 4.04
CA PHE A 62 6.42 17.98 3.82
C PHE A 62 6.69 17.66 2.34
N GLY A 63 5.84 18.10 1.42
CA GLY A 63 6.00 17.85 -0.02
C GLY A 63 5.86 16.39 -0.40
N VAL A 64 5.11 15.61 0.38
CA VAL A 64 4.89 14.17 0.15
C VAL A 64 3.63 13.97 -0.67
N GLU A 65 3.72 13.18 -1.74
CA GLU A 65 2.55 12.85 -2.55
C GLU A 65 1.57 11.96 -1.77
N ALA A 66 0.28 12.25 -1.91
CA ALA A 66 -0.77 11.46 -1.30
C ALA A 66 -0.80 10.03 -1.87
N PRO A 67 -0.88 8.99 -1.02
CA PRO A 67 -1.05 7.61 -1.49
C PRO A 67 -2.25 7.43 -2.40
N GLU A 68 -2.12 6.55 -3.39
CA GLU A 68 -3.19 6.26 -4.34
C GLU A 68 -4.41 5.65 -3.62
N TYR A 69 -5.60 6.08 -4.03
CA TYR A 69 -6.85 5.56 -3.49
C TYR A 69 -7.17 4.18 -4.04
N ILE A 70 -7.51 3.26 -3.14
CA ILE A 70 -8.00 1.94 -3.51
C ILE A 70 -9.46 1.80 -3.12
N LYS A 71 -10.26 1.37 -4.09
CA LYS A 71 -11.73 1.23 -3.92
C LYS A 71 -12.11 -0.05 -3.19
N ASP A 72 -11.26 -1.08 -3.28
CA ASP A 72 -11.57 -2.42 -2.84
C ASP A 72 -10.33 -3.15 -2.34
N VAL A 73 -10.49 -3.88 -1.23
CA VAL A 73 -9.47 -4.71 -0.58
C VAL A 73 -10.00 -6.12 -0.30
N ARG A 74 -11.12 -6.50 -0.93
CA ARG A 74 -11.70 -7.84 -0.77
C ARG A 74 -10.67 -8.91 -1.18
N PRO A 75 -10.59 -10.03 -0.44
CA PRO A 75 -9.72 -11.13 -0.79
C PRO A 75 -10.01 -11.62 -2.21
N GLN A 76 -8.97 -11.75 -3.03
CA GLN A 76 -9.06 -12.39 -4.33
C GLN A 76 -8.75 -13.88 -4.17
N VAL A 77 -9.23 -14.72 -5.09
CA VAL A 77 -8.97 -16.17 -5.08
C VAL A 77 -7.47 -16.47 -5.01
N MET A 78 -6.65 -15.68 -5.71
CA MET A 78 -5.18 -15.78 -5.69
C MET A 78 -4.52 -15.43 -4.34
N ASN A 79 -5.26 -14.86 -3.39
CA ASN A 79 -4.76 -14.55 -2.05
C ASN A 79 -5.10 -15.65 -1.03
N ILE A 80 -5.88 -16.66 -1.42
CA ILE A 80 -6.35 -17.71 -0.54
C ILE A 80 -5.39 -18.90 -0.65
N GLU A 81 -4.83 -19.34 0.48
CA GLU A 81 -4.13 -20.61 0.57
C GLU A 81 -5.14 -21.76 0.53
N ILE A 82 -5.10 -22.59 -0.52
CA ILE A 82 -5.94 -23.77 -0.64
C ILE A 82 -5.33 -24.88 0.24
N ARG A 83 -6.02 -25.25 1.32
CA ARG A 83 -5.65 -26.39 2.15
C ARG A 83 -6.33 -27.65 1.60
N HIS A 84 -5.53 -28.66 1.25
CA HIS A 84 -6.05 -30.00 1.00
C HIS A 84 -6.42 -30.65 2.33
N THR A 85 -7.66 -31.12 2.44
CA THR A 85 -8.12 -31.98 3.53
C THR A 85 -8.12 -33.42 3.03
N GLU A 86 -7.39 -34.30 3.74
CA GLU A 86 -7.47 -35.76 3.56
C GLU A 86 -8.79 -36.33 4.07
#